data_AF-A0A099KDV4-F1
#
_entry.id   AF-A0A099KDV4-F1
#
_cell.length_a   1.000
_cell.length_b   1.000
_cell.length_c   1.000
_cell.angle_alpha   90.00
_cell.angle_beta   90.00
_cell.angle_gamma   90.00
#
_symmetry.space_group_name_H-M   'P 1'
#
loop_
_entity.id
_entity.type
_entity.pdbx_description
1 polymer ?
#
loop_
_entity_poly.entity_id
_entity_poly.type
_entity_poly.pdbx_seq_one_letter_code
_entity_poly.pdbx_strand_id
1 'polypeptide(L)'
;MKIKSLISILLVSFLPHSYAQVYKTIDENGKVTFSSIEPTIDKNSTTKVEELDLGTSHDAMTTLSSNLNEKYCGEIKLPSKTENSYSSKYFIKNVTRSKKNWKASLIRLNERMAYNTQKSLKVTTSRYYNSAYNNQRNSSQRKSTDSNLKKMRDLRCAINWSETQDVIISELIATKKSENFRLLEIKTKLESNITAQCGDEPIYDPTLRTNAAQRKRWSTCSRSKRKEIKKIDRQLRALS
;
A
#
# COMPACT_ATOMS: atom_id res chain seq x y z
N MET A 1 -8.09 -59.69 -7.81
CA MET A 1 -7.61 -58.41 -8.40
C MET A 1 -8.77 -57.69 -9.06
N LYS A 2 -9.02 -56.43 -8.66
CA LYS A 2 -9.46 -55.29 -9.50
C LYS A 2 -9.81 -54.13 -8.56
N ILE A 3 -8.78 -53.37 -8.18
CA ILE A 3 -8.90 -52.11 -7.45
C ILE A 3 -9.39 -51.08 -8.47
N LYS A 4 -10.61 -50.57 -8.27
CA LYS A 4 -11.16 -49.47 -9.08
C LYS A 4 -10.58 -48.16 -8.55
N SER A 5 -9.67 -47.58 -9.32
CA SER A 5 -9.10 -46.26 -9.08
C SER A 5 -10.17 -45.18 -9.27
N LEU A 6 -10.51 -44.48 -8.19
CA LEU A 6 -11.28 -43.24 -8.22
C LEU A 6 -10.32 -42.08 -8.50
N ILE A 7 -10.22 -41.69 -9.78
CA ILE A 7 -9.52 -40.47 -10.21
C ILE A 7 -10.47 -39.29 -9.94
N SER A 8 -10.23 -38.59 -8.84
CA SER A 8 -10.87 -37.31 -8.55
C SER A 8 -10.21 -36.22 -9.41
N ILE A 9 -10.87 -35.84 -10.51
CA ILE A 9 -10.45 -34.74 -11.38
C ILE A 9 -10.74 -33.44 -10.65
N LEU A 10 -9.69 -32.84 -10.08
CA LEU A 10 -9.70 -31.51 -9.50
C LEU A 10 -9.77 -30.50 -10.66
N LEU A 11 -10.99 -30.19 -11.09
CA LEU A 11 -11.31 -29.12 -12.04
C LEU A 11 -11.01 -27.77 -11.37
N VAL A 12 -9.74 -27.38 -11.38
CA VAL A 12 -9.33 -25.99 -11.17
C VAL A 12 -9.91 -25.21 -12.34
N SER A 13 -11.02 -24.54 -12.09
CA SER A 13 -11.60 -23.54 -12.99
C SER A 13 -10.58 -22.42 -13.18
N PHE A 14 -9.73 -22.54 -14.20
CA PHE A 14 -9.01 -21.43 -14.79
C PHE A 14 -10.06 -20.50 -15.41
N LEU A 15 -10.59 -19.58 -14.62
CA LEU A 15 -11.27 -18.42 -15.16
C LEU A 15 -10.22 -17.66 -15.99
N PRO A 16 -10.46 -17.42 -17.29
CA PRO A 16 -9.60 -16.55 -18.06
C PRO A 16 -9.64 -15.18 -17.39
N HIS A 17 -8.52 -14.77 -16.79
CA HIS A 17 -8.31 -13.38 -16.42
C HIS A 17 -8.29 -12.59 -17.72
N SER A 18 -9.45 -12.07 -18.09
CA SER A 18 -9.60 -11.15 -19.21
C SER A 18 -9.03 -9.81 -18.74
N TYR A 19 -7.72 -9.65 -18.90
CA TYR A 19 -7.09 -8.34 -18.82
C TYR A 19 -7.73 -7.47 -19.90
N ALA A 20 -8.22 -6.29 -19.54
CA ALA A 20 -8.68 -5.34 -20.55
C ALA A 20 -7.47 -5.00 -21.44
N GLN A 21 -7.60 -5.11 -22.75
CA GLN A 21 -6.58 -4.63 -23.67
C GLN A 21 -6.82 -3.13 -23.88
N VAL A 22 -5.81 -2.31 -23.61
CA VAL A 22 -5.83 -0.88 -23.96
C VAL A 22 -4.74 -0.63 -24.97
N TYR A 23 -5.16 -0.15 -26.13
CA TYR A 23 -4.31 0.22 -27.23
C TYR A 23 -3.88 1.67 -27.04
N LYS A 24 -2.58 1.90 -27.04
CA LYS A 24 -2.00 3.23 -27.15
C LYS A 24 -1.78 3.51 -28.63
N THR A 25 -2.39 4.56 -29.14
CA THR A 25 -2.13 5.07 -30.49
C THR A 25 -1.32 6.36 -30.41
N ILE A 26 -0.29 6.45 -31.23
CA ILE A 26 0.51 7.67 -31.40
C ILE A 26 0.24 8.17 -32.82
N ASP A 27 -0.40 9.34 -32.94
CA ASP A 27 -0.67 9.94 -34.24
C ASP A 27 0.58 10.62 -34.83
N GLU A 28 0.44 11.08 -36.07
CA GLU A 28 1.50 11.71 -36.89
C GLU A 28 2.04 13.01 -36.26
N ASN A 29 1.28 13.61 -35.34
CA ASN A 29 1.64 14.83 -34.60
C ASN A 29 2.22 14.52 -33.20
N GLY A 30 2.44 13.25 -32.88
CA GLY A 30 2.94 12.81 -31.58
C GLY A 30 1.90 12.81 -30.46
N LYS A 31 0.62 12.96 -30.77
CA LYS A 31 -0.47 12.91 -29.79
C LYS A 31 -0.74 11.46 -29.42
N VAL A 32 -0.68 11.19 -28.12
CA VAL A 32 -0.93 9.86 -27.56
C VAL A 32 -2.39 9.74 -27.14
N THR A 33 -3.12 8.81 -27.74
CA THR A 33 -4.50 8.46 -27.36
C THR A 33 -4.59 7.01 -26.91
N PHE A 34 -5.44 6.74 -25.92
CA PHE A 34 -5.63 5.40 -25.37
C PHE A 34 -7.06 4.93 -25.64
N SER A 35 -7.21 3.71 -26.17
CA SER A 35 -8.50 3.12 -26.52
C SER A 35 -8.60 1.72 -25.95
N SER A 36 -9.76 1.39 -25.38
CA SER A 36 -10.09 0.00 -24.99
C SER A 36 -10.63 -0.85 -26.14
N ILE A 37 -10.66 -0.28 -27.35
CA ILE A 37 -11.10 -0.90 -28.59
C ILE A 37 -9.91 -0.84 -29.54
N GLU A 38 -9.58 -1.96 -30.21
CA GLU A 38 -8.53 -1.99 -31.22
C GLU A 38 -8.83 -0.91 -32.26
N PRO A 39 -7.94 0.08 -32.42
CA PRO A 39 -8.16 1.16 -33.37
C PRO A 39 -8.02 0.58 -34.78
N THR A 40 -9.05 0.73 -35.61
CA THR A 40 -8.94 0.47 -37.04
C THR A 40 -8.04 1.52 -37.66
N ILE A 41 -6.79 1.15 -37.94
CA ILE A 41 -5.82 2.00 -38.62
C ILE A 41 -5.93 1.77 -40.13
N ASP A 42 -6.01 2.84 -40.92
CA ASP A 42 -5.84 2.72 -42.37
C ASP A 42 -4.41 2.27 -42.69
N LYS A 43 -4.27 1.32 -43.62
CA LYS A 43 -2.98 0.69 -44.01
C LYS A 43 -1.90 1.67 -44.47
N ASN A 44 -2.26 2.94 -44.71
CA ASN A 44 -1.36 4.01 -45.16
C ASN A 44 -0.99 5.04 -44.06
N SER A 45 -1.48 4.90 -42.82
CA SER A 45 -1.13 5.85 -41.75
C SER A 45 0.17 5.45 -41.04
N THR A 46 0.93 6.44 -40.58
CA THR A 46 2.15 6.24 -39.77
C THR A 46 1.86 5.98 -38.28
N THR A 47 0.58 5.84 -37.92
CA THR A 47 0.10 5.66 -36.56
C THR A 47 0.64 4.37 -35.95
N LYS A 48 1.40 4.47 -34.85
CA LYS A 48 1.88 3.30 -34.11
C LYS A 48 0.84 2.90 -33.07
N VAL A 49 0.48 1.61 -33.06
CA VAL A 49 -0.44 1.03 -32.08
C VAL A 49 0.33 0.04 -31.21
N GLU A 50 0.38 0.35 -29.92
CA GLU A 50 1.01 -0.49 -28.91
C GLU A 50 -0.10 -1.12 -28.05
N GLU A 51 -0.12 -2.45 -27.98
CA GLU A 51 -0.93 -3.20 -27.02
C GLU A 51 -0.30 -3.03 -25.63
N LEU A 52 -0.98 -2.34 -24.72
CA LEU A 52 -0.53 -2.28 -23.33
C LEU A 52 -1.17 -3.39 -22.52
N ASP A 53 -0.32 -4.27 -22.00
CA ASP A 53 -0.70 -5.18 -20.94
C ASP A 53 -0.98 -4.38 -19.65
N LEU A 54 -2.23 -4.40 -19.20
CA LEU A 54 -2.73 -3.52 -18.14
C LEU A 54 -2.37 -4.00 -16.73
N GLY A 55 -1.69 -5.13 -16.59
CA GLY A 55 -1.41 -5.77 -15.30
C GLY A 55 -0.53 -4.95 -14.36
N THR A 56 0.59 -4.40 -14.85
CA THR A 56 1.66 -3.88 -13.97
C THR A 56 2.72 -3.03 -14.69
N SER A 57 2.58 -2.75 -16.00
CA SER A 57 3.60 -1.99 -16.71
C SER A 57 3.70 -0.55 -16.19
N HIS A 58 4.92 -0.04 -16.10
CA HIS A 58 5.22 1.34 -15.67
C HIS A 58 4.87 2.37 -16.76
N ASP A 59 4.37 1.91 -17.90
CA ASP A 59 4.03 2.73 -19.03
C ASP A 59 2.75 3.54 -18.76
N ALA A 60 2.77 4.79 -19.27
CA ALA A 60 1.67 5.74 -19.13
C ALA A 60 1.29 6.11 -17.69
N MET A 61 2.24 6.27 -16.76
CA MET A 61 1.95 6.86 -15.44
C MET A 61 1.90 8.39 -15.47
N THR A 62 1.19 9.01 -14.52
CA THR A 62 1.24 10.47 -14.31
C THR A 62 2.62 10.86 -13.76
N THR A 63 3.09 12.06 -14.07
CA THR A 63 4.35 12.57 -13.51
C THR A 63 4.20 12.90 -12.03
N LEU A 64 5.24 12.60 -11.25
CA LEU A 64 5.30 12.98 -9.85
C LEU A 64 5.45 14.50 -9.76
N SER A 65 4.54 15.16 -9.05
CA SER A 65 4.62 16.59 -8.75
C SER A 65 4.85 16.82 -7.25
N SER A 66 5.40 17.98 -6.92
CA SER A 66 5.71 18.37 -5.55
C SER A 66 5.21 19.80 -5.31
N ASN A 67 4.47 20.00 -4.23
CA ASN A 67 3.99 21.32 -3.81
C ASN A 67 4.07 21.42 -2.28
N LEU A 68 4.71 22.46 -1.73
CA LEU A 68 4.81 22.72 -0.28
C LEU A 68 5.19 21.48 0.55
N ASN A 69 6.25 20.75 0.14
CA ASN A 69 6.73 19.50 0.74
C ASN A 69 5.78 18.28 0.66
N GLU A 70 4.72 18.38 -0.13
CA GLU A 70 3.78 17.30 -0.39
C GLU A 70 3.96 16.79 -1.82
N LYS A 71 4.01 15.46 -1.97
CA LYS A 71 4.16 14.81 -3.27
C LYS A 71 2.80 14.35 -3.79
N TYR A 72 2.61 14.44 -5.09
CA TYR A 72 1.35 14.11 -5.76
C TYR A 72 1.58 13.28 -7.02
N CYS A 73 0.66 12.36 -7.26
CA CYS A 73 0.50 11.65 -8.53
C CYS A 73 -0.84 12.08 -9.12
N GLY A 74 -0.83 13.16 -9.91
CA GLY A 74 -2.04 13.83 -10.37
C GLY A 74 -2.89 14.29 -9.20
N GLU A 75 -4.07 13.69 -9.02
CA GLU A 75 -4.99 14.02 -7.91
C GLU A 75 -4.69 13.23 -6.61
N ILE A 76 -3.79 12.25 -6.65
CA ILE A 76 -3.46 11.43 -5.49
C ILE A 76 -2.35 12.09 -4.68
N LYS A 77 -2.70 12.57 -3.47
CA LYS A 77 -1.72 13.00 -2.46
C LYS A 77 -0.98 11.79 -1.88
N LEU A 78 0.34 11.85 -1.90
CA LEU A 78 1.21 10.78 -1.40
C LEU A 78 1.53 11.00 0.09
N PRO A 79 1.65 9.92 0.88
CA PRO A 79 2.12 10.00 2.27
C PRO A 79 3.47 10.74 2.39
N SER A 80 3.55 11.70 3.30
CA SER A 80 4.78 12.42 3.62
C SER A 80 5.35 11.93 4.96
N LYS A 81 6.69 11.94 5.06
CA LYS A 81 7.40 11.71 6.32
C LYS A 81 7.61 13.08 6.98
N THR A 82 7.12 13.25 8.21
CA THR A 82 7.49 14.40 9.04
C THR A 82 8.74 14.08 9.85
N GLU A 83 9.47 15.07 10.36
CA GLU A 83 10.78 14.84 11.00
C GLU A 83 10.72 14.08 12.34
N ASN A 84 9.56 13.99 12.98
CA ASN A 84 9.41 13.39 14.32
C ASN A 84 9.47 11.85 14.30
N SER A 85 10.11 11.19 15.27
CA SER A 85 10.24 9.71 15.29
C SER A 85 8.89 8.96 15.29
N TYR A 86 7.86 9.52 15.95
CA TYR A 86 6.49 9.01 15.93
C TYR A 86 5.94 8.95 14.49
N SER A 87 6.35 9.89 13.63
CA SER A 87 5.96 9.97 12.21
C SER A 87 6.36 8.75 11.41
N SER A 88 7.48 8.10 11.75
CA SER A 88 8.00 6.97 10.96
C SER A 88 7.05 5.78 10.99
N LYS A 89 6.38 5.54 12.13
CA LYS A 89 5.37 4.47 12.26
C LYS A 89 4.16 4.76 11.38
N TYR A 90 3.68 6.00 11.41
CA TYR A 90 2.57 6.42 10.58
C TYR A 90 2.93 6.41 9.10
N PHE A 91 4.15 6.84 8.75
CA PHE A 91 4.65 6.82 7.39
C PHE A 91 4.65 5.39 6.84
N ILE A 92 5.28 4.44 7.53
CA ILE A 92 5.29 3.03 7.13
C ILE A 92 3.85 2.51 6.98
N LYS A 93 3.00 2.74 7.99
CA LYS A 93 1.60 2.29 7.97
C LYS A 93 0.83 2.88 6.78
N ASN A 94 0.99 4.18 6.54
CA ASN A 94 0.28 4.90 5.50
C ASN A 94 0.75 4.47 4.12
N VAL A 95 2.06 4.37 3.87
CA VAL A 95 2.59 3.89 2.59
C VAL A 95 2.13 2.47 2.30
N THR A 96 2.28 1.53 3.26
CA THR A 96 1.87 0.13 3.08
C THR A 96 0.36 0.00 2.84
N ARG A 97 -0.46 0.70 3.63
CA ARG A 97 -1.92 0.69 3.46
C ARG A 97 -2.34 1.32 2.13
N SER A 98 -1.77 2.47 1.80
CA SER A 98 -2.08 3.18 0.55
C SER A 98 -1.66 2.36 -0.66
N LYS A 99 -0.46 1.75 -0.68
CA LYS A 99 0.00 0.82 -1.72
C LYS A 99 -1.01 -0.30 -1.96
N LYS A 100 -1.47 -0.98 -0.90
CA LYS A 100 -2.50 -2.02 -1.00
C LYS A 100 -3.81 -1.49 -1.58
N ASN A 101 -4.27 -0.34 -1.10
CA ASN A 101 -5.52 0.28 -1.57
C ASN A 101 -5.43 0.75 -3.01
N TRP A 102 -4.29 1.30 -3.44
CA TRP A 102 -4.06 1.74 -4.80
C TRP A 102 -4.03 0.55 -5.76
N LYS A 103 -3.31 -0.53 -5.44
CA LYS A 103 -3.32 -1.78 -6.22
C LYS A 103 -4.75 -2.33 -6.37
N ALA A 104 -5.50 -2.43 -5.27
CA ALA A 104 -6.89 -2.88 -5.31
C ALA A 104 -7.82 -1.93 -6.08
N SER A 105 -7.54 -0.63 -6.10
CA SER A 105 -8.32 0.36 -6.85
C SER A 105 -8.02 0.29 -8.34
N LEU A 106 -6.75 0.07 -8.71
CA LEU A 106 -6.33 -0.10 -10.09
C LEU A 106 -6.98 -1.34 -10.71
N ILE A 107 -6.97 -2.47 -10.00
CA ILE A 107 -7.63 -3.72 -10.45
C ILE A 107 -9.13 -3.49 -10.67
N ARG A 108 -9.85 -2.97 -9.66
CA ARG A 108 -11.30 -2.72 -9.77
C ARG A 108 -11.65 -1.71 -10.86
N LEU A 109 -10.82 -0.70 -11.07
CA LEU A 109 -11.03 0.29 -12.12
C LEU A 109 -10.83 -0.34 -13.50
N ASN A 110 -9.81 -1.17 -13.66
CA ASN A 110 -9.53 -1.89 -14.88
C ASN A 110 -10.69 -2.84 -15.26
N GLU A 111 -11.14 -3.68 -14.32
CA GLU A 111 -12.27 -4.58 -14.51
C GLU A 111 -13.55 -3.83 -14.90
N ARG A 112 -13.83 -2.70 -14.23
CA ARG A 112 -14.99 -1.85 -14.54
C ARG A 112 -14.90 -1.27 -15.93
N MET A 113 -13.71 -0.82 -16.35
CA MET A 113 -13.49 -0.30 -17.70
C MET A 113 -13.72 -1.40 -18.74
N ALA A 114 -13.17 -2.60 -18.53
CA ALA A 114 -13.38 -3.76 -19.40
C ALA A 114 -14.87 -4.07 -19.58
N TYR A 115 -15.60 -4.19 -18.46
CA TYR A 115 -17.02 -4.47 -18.44
C TYR A 115 -17.85 -3.40 -19.17
N ASN A 116 -17.58 -2.12 -18.89
CA ASN A 116 -18.31 -1.02 -19.52
C ASN A 116 -18.05 -0.93 -21.02
N THR A 117 -16.81 -1.17 -21.45
CA THR A 117 -16.45 -1.24 -22.87
C THR A 117 -17.22 -2.37 -23.55
N GLN A 118 -17.21 -3.58 -22.99
CA GLN A 118 -17.95 -4.72 -23.54
C GLN A 118 -19.47 -4.46 -23.59
N LYS A 119 -20.03 -3.85 -22.54
CA LYS A 119 -21.45 -3.47 -22.50
C LYS A 119 -21.79 -2.44 -23.58
N SER A 120 -20.92 -1.48 -23.84
CA SER A 120 -21.15 -0.44 -24.85
C SER A 120 -21.20 -1.02 -26.28
N LEU A 121 -20.30 -1.96 -26.60
CA LEU A 121 -20.27 -2.67 -27.89
C LEU A 121 -21.53 -3.50 -28.16
N LYS A 122 -22.14 -4.07 -27.11
CA LYS A 122 -23.40 -4.83 -27.21
C LYS A 122 -24.64 -3.96 -27.45
N VAL A 123 -24.59 -2.67 -27.11
CA VAL A 123 -25.74 -1.77 -27.27
C VAL A 123 -25.75 -1.11 -28.65
N THR A 124 -24.58 -0.88 -29.26
CA THR A 124 -24.45 -0.28 -30.59
C THR A 124 -24.94 -1.16 -31.74
N THR A 125 -25.20 -2.45 -31.50
CA THR A 125 -25.77 -3.37 -32.50
C THR A 125 -27.29 -3.25 -32.68
N SER A 126 -27.98 -2.47 -31.83
CA SER A 126 -29.41 -2.19 -31.95
C SER A 126 -29.65 -0.99 -32.88
N ARG A 127 -30.21 -1.23 -34.08
CA ARG A 127 -30.32 -0.26 -35.20
C ARG A 127 -31.37 0.84 -35.04
N TYR A 128 -32.07 0.94 -33.91
CA TYR A 128 -33.23 1.83 -33.75
C TYR A 128 -32.98 2.92 -32.70
N TYR A 129 -32.00 3.80 -32.89
CA TYR A 129 -31.76 4.90 -31.96
C TYR A 129 -31.35 6.21 -32.66
N ASN A 130 -31.97 7.31 -32.23
CA ASN A 130 -31.90 8.66 -32.77
C ASN A 130 -30.48 9.28 -32.67
N SER A 131 -30.02 10.00 -33.71
CA SER A 131 -28.60 10.40 -33.86
C SER A 131 -28.11 11.43 -32.83
N ALA A 132 -28.98 12.36 -32.41
CA ALA A 132 -28.64 13.39 -31.41
C ALA A 132 -28.38 12.77 -30.02
N TYR A 133 -29.20 11.81 -29.61
CA TYR A 133 -29.03 11.08 -28.35
C TYR A 133 -27.74 10.25 -28.34
N ASN A 134 -27.41 9.62 -29.47
CA ASN A 134 -26.16 8.88 -29.63
C ASN A 134 -24.92 9.79 -29.53
N ASN A 135 -24.94 10.99 -30.11
CA ASN A 135 -23.82 11.94 -30.04
C ASN A 135 -23.58 12.44 -28.59
N GLN A 136 -24.65 12.76 -27.85
CA GLN A 136 -24.53 13.16 -26.46
C GLN A 136 -23.99 12.02 -25.58
N ARG A 137 -24.51 10.80 -25.77
CA ARG A 137 -24.06 9.59 -25.07
C ARG A 137 -22.59 9.25 -25.35
N ASN A 138 -22.17 9.39 -26.61
CA ASN A 138 -20.78 9.21 -27.01
C ASN A 138 -19.86 10.23 -26.34
N SER A 139 -20.30 11.49 -26.22
CA SER A 139 -19.53 12.53 -25.53
C SER A 139 -19.33 12.24 -24.04
N SER A 140 -20.38 11.78 -23.34
CA SER A 140 -20.30 11.43 -21.92
C SER A 140 -19.46 10.19 -21.67
N GLN A 141 -19.56 9.19 -22.56
CA GLN A 141 -18.75 7.98 -22.48
C GLN A 141 -17.26 8.31 -22.66
N ARG A 142 -16.90 9.16 -23.63
CA ARG A 142 -15.52 9.63 -23.83
C ARG A 142 -14.97 10.33 -22.58
N LYS A 143 -15.72 11.28 -22.01
CA LYS A 143 -15.33 11.96 -20.75
C LYS A 143 -15.11 10.98 -19.60
N SER A 144 -15.98 9.97 -19.46
CA SER A 144 -15.81 8.95 -18.42
C SER A 144 -14.58 8.08 -18.68
N THR A 145 -14.32 7.69 -19.93
CA THR A 145 -13.13 6.92 -20.29
C THR A 145 -11.86 7.72 -20.01
N ASP A 146 -11.80 8.99 -20.40
CA ASP A 146 -10.65 9.87 -20.16
C ASP A 146 -10.37 10.06 -18.67
N SER A 147 -11.43 10.25 -17.87
CA SER A 147 -11.33 10.35 -16.41
C SER A 147 -10.82 9.05 -15.78
N ASN A 148 -11.34 7.90 -16.21
CA ASN A 148 -10.88 6.60 -15.73
C ASN A 148 -9.42 6.32 -16.13
N LEU A 149 -9.04 6.63 -17.37
CA LEU A 149 -7.67 6.56 -17.84
C LEU A 149 -6.75 7.42 -16.97
N LYS A 150 -7.09 8.71 -16.76
CA LYS A 150 -6.34 9.60 -15.87
C LYS A 150 -6.15 8.98 -14.48
N LYS A 151 -7.23 8.46 -13.89
CA LYS A 151 -7.17 7.82 -12.57
C LYS A 151 -6.30 6.57 -12.54
N MET A 152 -6.28 5.76 -13.59
CA MET A 152 -5.35 4.64 -13.70
C MET A 152 -3.90 5.12 -13.75
N ARG A 153 -3.60 6.18 -14.50
CA ARG A 153 -2.23 6.76 -14.58
C ARG A 153 -1.76 7.31 -13.23
N ASP A 154 -2.64 7.98 -12.49
CA ASP A 154 -2.38 8.48 -11.14
C ASP A 154 -2.11 7.32 -10.16
N LEU A 155 -2.90 6.24 -10.23
CA LEU A 155 -2.71 5.05 -9.39
C LEU A 155 -1.40 4.34 -9.70
N ARG A 156 -1.02 4.22 -10.98
CA ARG A 156 0.28 3.65 -11.39
C ARG A 156 1.44 4.46 -10.85
N CYS A 157 1.38 5.78 -10.97
CA CYS A 157 2.38 6.68 -10.37
C CYS A 157 2.49 6.47 -8.85
N ALA A 158 1.35 6.40 -8.14
CA ALA A 158 1.34 6.26 -6.69
C ALA A 158 1.90 4.90 -6.23
N ILE A 159 1.59 3.83 -6.97
CA ILE A 159 2.14 2.49 -6.74
C ILE A 159 3.65 2.49 -6.97
N ASN A 160 4.11 2.99 -8.12
CA ASN A 160 5.53 3.08 -8.44
C ASN A 160 6.29 3.88 -7.37
N TRP A 161 5.77 5.06 -7.01
CA TRP A 161 6.33 5.87 -5.92
C TRP A 161 6.42 5.09 -4.60
N SER A 162 5.40 4.30 -4.25
CA SER A 162 5.41 3.51 -3.02
C SER A 162 6.44 2.38 -3.05
N GLU A 163 6.71 1.82 -4.23
CA GLU A 163 7.72 0.78 -4.42
C GLU A 163 9.12 1.36 -4.26
N THR A 164 9.35 2.61 -4.69
CA THR A 164 10.62 3.30 -4.39
C THR A 164 10.82 3.60 -2.90
N GLN A 165 9.78 3.50 -2.06
CA GLN A 165 9.90 3.67 -0.61
C GLN A 165 10.23 2.35 0.12
N ASP A 166 10.21 1.19 -0.55
CA ASP A 166 10.35 -0.11 0.11
C ASP A 166 11.71 -0.24 0.83
N VAL A 167 12.79 0.31 0.26
CA VAL A 167 14.12 0.36 0.88
C VAL A 167 14.10 1.20 2.16
N ILE A 168 13.58 2.43 2.07
CA ILE A 168 13.48 3.37 3.21
C ILE A 168 12.63 2.76 4.33
N ILE A 169 11.52 2.11 3.98
CA ILE A 169 10.66 1.41 4.95
C ILE A 169 11.42 0.27 5.63
N SER A 170 12.16 -0.52 4.87
CA SER A 170 12.94 -1.65 5.38
C SER A 170 14.03 -1.18 6.35
N GLU A 171 14.75 -0.11 6.01
CA GLU A 171 15.73 0.54 6.89
C GLU A 171 15.09 1.04 8.18
N LEU A 172 13.96 1.75 8.08
CA LEU A 172 13.24 2.25 9.27
C LEU A 172 12.78 1.11 10.19
N ILE A 173 12.34 -0.01 9.63
CA ILE A 173 11.96 -1.21 10.40
C ILE A 173 13.20 -1.79 11.08
N ALA A 174 14.32 -1.92 10.36
CA ALA A 174 15.57 -2.45 10.90
C ALA A 174 16.12 -1.57 12.04
N THR A 175 16.15 -0.24 11.87
CA THR A 175 16.57 0.70 12.92
C THR A 175 15.69 0.58 14.16
N LYS A 176 14.37 0.51 14.00
CA LYS A 176 13.45 0.33 15.14
C LYS A 176 13.67 -0.99 15.87
N LYS A 177 13.90 -2.07 15.12
CA LYS A 177 14.20 -3.38 15.69
C LYS A 177 15.50 -3.34 16.49
N SER A 178 16.56 -2.77 15.92
CA SER A 178 17.85 -2.60 16.60
C SER A 178 17.73 -1.77 17.88
N GLU A 179 17.02 -0.64 17.83
CA GLU A 179 16.82 0.21 19.01
C GLU A 179 15.99 -0.49 20.09
N ASN A 180 14.98 -1.27 19.70
CA ASN A 180 14.20 -2.09 20.64
C ASN A 180 15.12 -3.09 21.39
N PHE A 181 15.98 -3.81 20.67
CA PHE A 181 16.96 -4.71 21.28
C PHE A 181 17.91 -3.98 22.24
N ARG A 182 18.46 -2.83 21.83
CA ARG A 182 19.35 -2.02 22.66
C ARG A 182 18.68 -1.60 23.96
N LEU A 183 17.42 -1.14 23.88
CA LEU A 183 16.65 -0.72 25.05
C LEU A 183 16.31 -1.90 25.99
N LEU A 184 15.98 -3.07 25.45
CA LEU A 184 15.78 -4.28 26.23
C LEU A 184 17.06 -4.69 26.98
N GLU A 185 18.22 -4.66 26.31
CA GLU A 185 19.50 -4.98 26.93
C GLU A 185 19.82 -4.03 28.10
N ILE A 186 19.60 -2.72 27.92
CA ILE A 186 19.79 -1.72 28.98
C ILE A 186 18.83 -2.02 30.14
N LYS A 187 17.56 -2.34 29.86
CA LYS A 187 16.59 -2.69 30.89
C LYS A 187 17.05 -3.90 31.70
N THR A 188 17.48 -4.98 31.05
CA THR A 188 17.97 -6.18 31.73
C THR A 188 19.22 -5.89 32.58
N LYS A 189 20.15 -5.06 32.09
CA LYS A 189 21.32 -4.61 32.87
C LYS A 189 20.90 -3.81 34.10
N LEU A 190 19.91 -2.94 33.99
CA LEU A 190 19.39 -2.17 35.13
C LEU A 190 18.69 -3.07 36.16
N GLU A 191 17.92 -4.07 35.71
CA GLU A 191 17.27 -5.05 36.57
C GLU A 191 18.30 -5.89 37.33
N SER A 192 19.31 -6.43 36.64
CA SER A 192 20.41 -7.16 37.26
C SER A 192 21.16 -6.31 38.29
N ASN A 193 21.44 -5.04 37.97
CA ASN A 193 22.09 -4.13 38.91
C ASN A 193 21.22 -3.78 40.13
N ILE A 194 19.89 -3.80 40.01
CA ILE A 194 19.00 -3.66 41.17
C ILE A 194 19.16 -4.87 42.07
N THR A 195 19.06 -6.08 41.52
CA THR A 195 19.20 -7.32 42.30
C THR A 195 20.56 -7.43 42.98
N ALA A 196 21.65 -7.11 42.27
CA ALA A 196 23.01 -7.18 42.80
C ALA A 196 23.27 -6.19 43.96
N GLN A 197 22.68 -4.99 43.92
CA GLN A 197 22.94 -3.94 44.92
C GLN A 197 21.90 -3.88 46.03
N CYS A 198 20.64 -4.18 45.72
CA CYS A 198 19.50 -4.01 46.62
C CYS A 198 18.90 -5.34 47.08
N GLY A 199 19.28 -6.47 46.48
CA GLY A 199 18.59 -7.75 46.61
C GLY A 199 17.27 -7.79 45.83
N ASP A 200 16.55 -8.90 45.97
CA ASP A 200 15.26 -9.10 45.32
C ASP A 200 14.16 -8.21 45.92
N GLU A 201 13.14 -7.88 45.11
CA GLU A 201 11.98 -7.11 45.58
C GLU A 201 11.24 -7.90 46.67
N PRO A 202 11.11 -7.37 47.91
CA PRO A 202 10.43 -8.09 48.97
C PRO A 202 8.95 -8.27 48.64
N ILE A 203 8.45 -9.49 48.78
CA ILE A 203 7.03 -9.83 48.63
C ILE A 203 6.21 -8.99 49.62
N TYR A 204 5.05 -8.51 49.20
CA TYR A 204 4.15 -7.82 50.12
C TYR A 204 3.48 -8.84 51.06
N ASP A 205 3.82 -8.77 52.34
CA ASP A 205 3.23 -9.59 53.39
C ASP A 205 2.91 -8.70 54.61
N PRO A 206 1.63 -8.36 54.84
CA PRO A 206 1.24 -7.49 55.94
C PRO A 206 1.31 -8.16 57.32
N THR A 207 1.48 -9.49 57.40
CA THR A 207 1.57 -10.23 58.67
C THR A 207 2.96 -10.11 59.30
N LEU A 208 3.99 -9.86 58.49
CA LEU A 208 5.36 -9.66 58.93
C LEU A 208 5.61 -8.20 59.35
N ARG A 209 5.84 -7.97 60.64
CA ARG A 209 6.10 -6.62 61.19
C ARG A 209 7.24 -5.86 60.51
N THR A 210 8.24 -6.57 59.98
CA THR A 210 9.41 -5.99 59.30
C THR A 210 9.20 -5.74 57.81
N ASN A 211 8.12 -6.25 57.20
CA ASN A 211 7.88 -6.18 55.75
C ASN A 211 7.85 -4.74 55.24
N ALA A 212 7.13 -3.86 55.94
CA ALA A 212 7.03 -2.45 55.57
C ALA A 212 8.41 -1.77 55.55
N ALA A 213 9.27 -2.06 56.53
CA ALA A 213 10.61 -1.51 56.61
C ALA A 213 11.53 -2.06 55.52
N GLN A 214 11.49 -3.38 55.26
CA GLN A 214 12.26 -4.03 54.19
C GLN A 214 11.87 -3.46 52.81
N ARG A 215 10.57 -3.36 52.51
CA ARG A 215 10.07 -2.77 51.26
C ARG A 215 10.48 -1.31 51.10
N LYS A 216 10.44 -0.51 52.18
CA LYS A 216 10.89 0.89 52.15
C LYS A 216 12.39 1.00 51.86
N ARG A 217 13.23 0.16 52.49
CA ARG A 217 14.68 0.11 52.24
C ARG A 217 14.97 -0.28 50.78
N TRP A 218 14.37 -1.37 50.31
CA TRP A 218 14.53 -1.83 48.93
C TRP A 218 14.07 -0.77 47.92
N SER A 219 12.88 -0.19 48.13
CA SER A 219 12.34 0.85 47.26
C SER A 219 13.19 2.12 47.24
N THR A 220 13.90 2.42 48.33
CA THR A 220 14.82 3.57 48.39
C THR A 220 16.09 3.26 47.62
N CYS A 221 16.68 2.08 47.84
CA CYS A 221 17.87 1.60 47.14
C CYS A 221 17.66 1.54 45.61
N SER A 222 16.57 0.92 45.16
CA SER A 222 16.29 0.69 43.73
C SER A 222 15.73 1.91 43.00
N ARG A 223 15.43 3.01 43.71
CA ARG A 223 14.62 4.14 43.22
C ARG A 223 15.14 4.73 41.90
N SER A 224 16.45 4.99 41.79
CA SER A 224 17.03 5.64 40.60
C SER A 224 16.91 4.75 39.37
N LYS A 225 17.36 3.49 39.48
CA LYS A 225 17.31 2.52 38.38
C LYS A 225 15.88 2.20 37.95
N ARG A 226 14.93 2.08 38.90
CA ARG A 226 13.50 1.93 38.57
C ARG A 226 12.93 3.12 37.80
N LYS A 227 13.38 4.35 38.08
CA LYS A 227 12.98 5.52 37.27
C LYS A 227 13.53 5.42 35.85
N GLU A 228 14.76 4.94 35.67
CA GLU A 228 15.35 4.72 34.35
C GLU A 228 14.62 3.62 33.57
N ILE A 229 14.34 2.47 34.21
CA ILE A 229 13.52 1.40 33.62
C ILE A 229 12.17 1.95 33.16
N LYS A 230 11.50 2.79 33.96
CA LYS A 230 10.23 3.43 33.55
C LYS A 230 10.39 4.34 32.32
N LYS A 231 11.53 5.01 32.15
CA LYS A 231 11.81 5.81 30.94
C LYS A 231 11.99 4.89 29.73
N ILE A 232 12.75 3.81 29.89
CA ILE A 232 12.99 2.80 28.85
C ILE A 232 11.67 2.13 28.44
N ASP A 233 10.82 1.74 29.39
CA ASP A 233 9.50 1.15 29.10
C ASP A 233 8.62 2.10 28.27
N ARG A 234 8.70 3.42 28.49
CA ARG A 234 7.98 4.40 27.65
C ARG A 234 8.56 4.45 26.25
N GLN A 235 9.87 4.40 26.09
CA GLN A 235 10.53 4.36 24.79
C GLN A 235 10.19 3.07 24.03
N LEU A 236 10.23 1.91 24.69
CA LEU A 236 9.82 0.62 24.13
C LEU A 236 8.37 0.64 23.63
N ARG A 237 7.43 1.19 24.42
CA ARG A 237 6.03 1.37 23.98
C ARG A 237 5.86 2.30 22.79
N ALA A 238 6.76 3.28 22.62
CA ALA A 238 6.72 4.18 21.46
C ALA A 238 7.27 3.51 20.18
N LEU A 239 8.10 2.48 20.33
CA LEU A 239 8.68 1.71 19.21
C LEU A 239 7.80 0.55 18.75
N SER A 240 7.00 -0.04 19.65
CA SER A 240 5.94 -1.02 19.33
C SER A 240 4.79 -0.38 18.59
#